data_AF-A0A3A5S2N0-F1
#
_entry.id   AF-A0A3A5S2N0-F1
#
_cell.length_a   1.000
_cell.length_b   1.000
_cell.length_c   1.000
_cell.angle_alpha   90.00
_cell.angle_beta   90.00
_cell.angle_gamma   90.00
#
_symmetry.space_group_name_H-M   'P 1'
#
loop_
_entity.id
_entity.type
_entity.pdbx_description
1 polymer ?
#
loop_
_entity_poly.entity_id
_entity_poly.type
_entity_poly.pdbx_seq_one_letter_code
_entity_poly.pdbx_strand_id
1 'polypeptide(L)'
;MKLYHGSNMEINKPDLSRSKPFKDFGQGFYLSPGYEQAHALAKQKTDQLQSGEPCVTIFELEDQIIKTSDLQIKIFDDYCEEWAQFVLLNRDRSHTHPAHTYDIVIGPIADDGVTYQLRRYSMGDISMSRLIEELKYANGLTIQYYFGTEHALSYLKKL
;
A
#
# COMPACT_ATOMS: atom_id res chain seq x y z
N MET A 1 13.05 -9.25 7.28
CA MET A 1 12.32 -8.24 8.07
C MET A 1 10.93 -8.74 8.50
N LYS A 2 10.37 -8.14 9.57
CA LYS A 2 8.96 -8.35 9.98
C LYS A 2 8.05 -7.30 9.34
N LEU A 3 6.89 -7.74 8.89
CA LEU A 3 5.84 -6.95 8.26
C LEU A 3 4.50 -7.25 8.95
N TYR A 4 3.64 -6.25 9.04
CA TYR A 4 2.43 -6.28 9.87
C TYR A 4 1.20 -5.97 9.03
N HIS A 5 0.19 -6.84 9.11
CA HIS A 5 -1.11 -6.63 8.50
C HIS A 5 -2.15 -6.30 9.56
N GLY A 6 -2.78 -5.13 9.47
CA GLY A 6 -3.91 -4.75 10.31
C GLY A 6 -5.25 -5.14 9.71
N SER A 7 -6.05 -5.91 10.45
CA SER A 7 -7.40 -6.33 10.04
C SER A 7 -8.33 -6.47 11.25
N ASN A 8 -9.60 -6.79 11.02
CA ASN A 8 -10.57 -7.11 12.07
C ASN A 8 -10.56 -8.60 12.47
N MET A 9 -9.59 -9.36 11.96
CA MET A 9 -9.38 -10.77 12.24
C MET A 9 -7.96 -11.17 11.85
N GLU A 10 -7.51 -12.31 12.37
CA GLU A 10 -6.22 -12.90 11.98
C GLU A 10 -6.23 -13.41 10.52
N ILE A 11 -5.13 -13.23 9.80
CA ILE A 11 -4.96 -13.65 8.41
C ILE A 11 -4.01 -14.85 8.31
N ASN A 12 -4.56 -16.06 8.16
CA ASN A 12 -3.74 -17.26 7.98
C ASN A 12 -3.09 -17.33 6.60
N LYS A 13 -3.87 -17.07 5.56
CA LYS A 13 -3.43 -17.01 4.17
C LYS A 13 -4.04 -15.76 3.53
N PRO A 14 -3.21 -14.85 2.99
CA PRO A 14 -3.72 -13.70 2.26
C PRO A 14 -4.55 -14.14 1.05
N ASP A 15 -5.65 -13.42 0.80
CA ASP A 15 -6.50 -13.59 -0.38
C ASP A 15 -6.63 -12.23 -1.05
N LEU A 16 -6.00 -12.10 -2.23
CA LEU A 16 -5.92 -10.84 -2.97
C LEU A 16 -7.31 -10.32 -3.38
N SER A 17 -8.28 -11.22 -3.59
CA SER A 17 -9.65 -10.88 -4.00
C SER A 17 -10.43 -10.13 -2.92
N ARG A 18 -10.03 -10.27 -1.65
CA ARG A 18 -10.64 -9.55 -0.51
C ARG A 18 -10.21 -8.08 -0.43
N SER A 19 -9.17 -7.70 -1.16
CA SER A 19 -8.74 -6.31 -1.24
C SER A 19 -9.66 -5.52 -2.16
N LYS A 20 -9.89 -4.24 -1.85
CA LYS A 20 -10.67 -3.38 -2.75
C LYS A 20 -9.87 -3.11 -4.03
N PRO A 21 -10.52 -3.02 -5.20
CA PRO A 21 -9.87 -2.47 -6.38
C PRO A 21 -9.55 -0.98 -6.17
N PHE A 22 -8.65 -0.45 -7.00
CA PHE A 22 -8.32 0.98 -7.06
C PHE A 22 -7.68 1.57 -5.79
N LYS A 23 -6.96 0.76 -5.02
CA LYS A 23 -6.06 1.29 -3.97
C LYS A 23 -4.79 1.86 -4.61
N ASP A 24 -3.97 2.49 -3.78
CA ASP A 24 -2.77 3.24 -4.19
C ASP A 24 -1.85 2.46 -5.12
N PHE A 25 -1.68 1.16 -4.85
CA PHE A 25 -0.86 0.23 -5.62
C PHE A 25 -1.69 -0.91 -6.23
N GLY A 26 -3.00 -0.69 -6.44
CA GLY A 26 -3.89 -1.69 -7.03
C GLY A 26 -4.54 -2.66 -6.05
N GLN A 27 -5.20 -3.69 -6.56
CA GLN A 27 -5.80 -4.73 -5.72
C GLN A 27 -4.71 -5.70 -5.24
N GLY A 28 -4.58 -5.87 -3.93
CA GLY A 28 -3.62 -6.83 -3.38
C GLY A 28 -3.47 -6.78 -1.87
N PHE A 29 -2.48 -7.48 -1.35
CA PHE A 29 -2.24 -7.60 0.09
C PHE A 29 -1.26 -6.53 0.57
N TYR A 30 -1.65 -5.81 1.63
CA TYR A 30 -0.90 -4.67 2.13
C TYR A 30 -0.35 -4.94 3.51
N LEU A 31 0.92 -4.59 3.70
CA LEU A 31 1.67 -4.75 4.93
C LEU A 31 2.39 -3.45 5.30
N SER A 32 2.58 -3.24 6.59
CA SER A 32 3.38 -2.14 7.13
C SER A 32 4.66 -2.66 7.78
N PRO A 33 5.80 -1.96 7.69
CA PRO A 33 6.97 -2.24 8.52
C PRO A 33 6.77 -1.80 9.99
N GLY A 34 5.75 -0.99 10.29
CA GLY A 34 5.45 -0.47 11.63
C GLY A 34 4.24 -1.14 12.28
N TYR A 35 4.45 -1.76 13.44
CA TYR A 35 3.36 -2.40 14.21
C TYR A 35 2.25 -1.41 14.59
N GLU A 36 2.61 -0.24 15.11
CA GLU A 36 1.63 0.77 15.55
C GLU A 36 0.74 1.26 14.41
N GLN A 37 1.30 1.43 13.20
CA GLN A 37 0.50 1.76 12.02
C GLN A 37 -0.47 0.63 11.69
N ALA A 38 0.01 -0.62 11.61
CA ALA A 38 -0.85 -1.76 11.32
C ALA A 38 -1.96 -1.92 12.36
N HIS A 39 -1.66 -1.71 13.64
CA HIS A 39 -2.65 -1.76 14.72
C HIS A 39 -3.69 -0.63 14.63
N ALA A 40 -3.26 0.60 14.28
CA ALA A 40 -4.19 1.70 14.03
C ALA A 40 -5.13 1.40 12.85
N LEU A 41 -4.60 0.83 11.75
CA LEU A 41 -5.39 0.37 10.62
C LEU A 41 -6.35 -0.76 10.99
N ALA A 42 -5.93 -1.68 11.87
CA ALA A 42 -6.79 -2.75 12.40
C ALA A 42 -7.99 -2.18 13.15
N LYS A 43 -7.77 -1.20 14.05
CA LYS A 43 -8.84 -0.50 14.77
C LYS A 43 -9.81 0.17 13.81
N GLN A 44 -9.28 0.99 12.89
CA GLN A 44 -10.08 1.68 11.88
C GLN A 44 -10.91 0.69 11.05
N LYS A 45 -10.32 -0.45 10.68
CA LYS A 45 -10.99 -1.48 9.87
C LYS A 45 -12.11 -2.17 10.64
N THR A 46 -11.89 -2.51 11.91
CA THR A 46 -12.92 -3.09 12.79
C THR A 46 -14.08 -2.11 12.99
N ASP A 47 -13.78 -0.84 13.24
CA ASP A 47 -14.79 0.20 13.40
C ASP A 47 -15.59 0.40 12.10
N GLN A 48 -14.95 0.41 10.94
CA GLN A 48 -15.65 0.51 9.65
C GLN A 48 -16.58 -0.68 9.36
N LEU A 49 -16.17 -1.89 9.77
CA LEU A 49 -16.93 -3.11 9.51
C LEU A 49 -17.94 -3.45 10.62
N GLN A 50 -17.86 -2.77 11.77
CA GLN A 50 -18.68 -3.04 12.96
C GLN A 50 -18.70 -4.55 13.32
N SER A 51 -17.57 -5.23 13.11
CA SER A 51 -17.45 -6.68 13.29
C SER A 51 -15.99 -7.11 13.49
N GLY A 52 -15.80 -8.22 14.21
CA GLY A 52 -14.49 -8.74 14.56
C GLY A 52 -13.80 -7.90 15.65
N GLU A 53 -12.49 -8.09 15.79
CA GLU A 53 -11.66 -7.38 16.77
C GLU A 53 -10.37 -6.90 16.11
N PRO A 54 -9.80 -5.75 16.50
CA PRO A 54 -8.53 -5.28 15.94
C PRO A 54 -7.44 -6.33 16.13
N CYS A 55 -6.91 -6.84 15.02
CA CYS A 55 -5.89 -7.88 15.00
C CYS A 55 -4.75 -7.47 14.08
N VAL A 56 -3.52 -7.69 14.54
CA VAL A 56 -2.30 -7.53 13.73
C VAL A 56 -1.71 -8.90 13.47
N THR A 57 -1.72 -9.33 12.21
CA THR A 57 -1.02 -10.54 11.79
C THR A 57 0.39 -10.21 11.33
N ILE A 58 1.37 -11.00 11.79
CA ILE A 58 2.79 -10.78 11.53
C ILE A 58 3.24 -11.73 10.42
N PHE A 59 3.98 -11.19 9.46
CA PHE A 59 4.64 -11.94 8.41
C PHE A 59 6.14 -11.62 8.44
N GLU A 60 6.95 -12.62 8.09
CA GLU A 60 8.37 -12.51 7.84
C GLU A 60 8.61 -12.53 6.32
N LEU A 61 9.42 -11.58 5.86
CA LEU A 61 9.95 -11.51 4.50
C LEU A 61 11.47 -11.56 4.59
N GLU A 62 12.13 -12.51 3.93
CA GLU A 62 13.59 -12.57 3.91
C GLU A 62 14.19 -11.41 3.09
N ASP A 63 15.18 -10.71 3.64
CA ASP A 63 15.73 -9.49 3.03
C ASP A 63 16.37 -9.73 1.65
N GLN A 64 16.83 -10.96 1.40
CA GLN A 64 17.42 -11.37 0.13
C GLN A 64 16.42 -11.37 -1.03
N ILE A 65 15.12 -11.58 -0.77
CA ILE A 65 14.08 -11.63 -1.80
C ILE A 65 14.04 -10.34 -2.61
N ILE A 66 14.22 -9.19 -1.95
CA ILE A 66 14.22 -7.87 -2.61
C ILE A 66 15.37 -7.74 -3.63
N LYS A 67 16.46 -8.51 -3.46
CA LYS A 67 17.68 -8.39 -4.27
C LYS A 67 17.88 -9.53 -5.26
N THR A 68 17.37 -10.72 -4.97
CA THR A 68 17.76 -11.95 -5.68
C THR A 68 16.59 -12.77 -6.19
N SER A 69 15.35 -12.34 -5.96
CA SER A 69 14.19 -13.04 -6.51
C SER A 69 14.00 -12.72 -8.00
N ASP A 70 13.14 -13.49 -8.64
CA ASP A 70 12.64 -13.25 -10.00
C ASP A 70 11.43 -12.29 -10.03
N LEU A 71 11.03 -11.75 -8.87
CA LEU A 71 9.88 -10.85 -8.74
C LEU A 71 10.15 -9.49 -9.41
N GLN A 72 9.10 -8.94 -10.03
CA GLN A 72 9.10 -7.57 -10.50
C GLN A 72 8.79 -6.64 -9.32
N ILE A 73 9.83 -6.01 -8.76
CA ILE A 73 9.71 -5.15 -7.58
C ILE A 73 9.88 -3.67 -7.97
N LYS A 74 8.90 -2.84 -7.61
CA LYS A 74 8.98 -1.38 -7.75
C LYS A 74 9.12 -0.73 -6.38
N ILE A 75 10.11 0.15 -6.22
CA ILE A 75 10.40 0.84 -4.97
C ILE A 75 10.31 2.36 -5.20
N PHE A 76 9.59 3.04 -4.31
CA PHE A 76 9.53 4.48 -4.19
C PHE A 76 10.03 4.86 -2.80
N ASP A 77 11.19 5.52 -2.73
CA ASP A 77 11.80 5.90 -1.44
C ASP A 77 11.21 7.18 -0.84
N ASP A 78 10.46 7.95 -1.63
CA ASP A 78 9.87 9.24 -1.23
C ASP A 78 8.67 9.58 -2.14
N TYR A 79 7.92 10.62 -1.79
CA TYR A 79 6.96 11.25 -2.68
C TYR A 79 7.69 11.89 -3.86
N CYS A 80 7.48 11.32 -5.05
CA CYS A 80 8.01 11.85 -6.31
C CYS A 80 6.91 11.87 -7.38
N GLU A 81 7.20 12.53 -8.49
CA GLU A 81 6.24 12.62 -9.61
C GLU A 81 5.86 11.23 -10.14
N GLU A 82 6.82 10.32 -10.26
CA GLU A 82 6.55 8.94 -10.70
C GLU A 82 5.60 8.22 -9.74
N TRP A 83 5.83 8.34 -8.42
CA TRP A 83 4.93 7.76 -7.40
C TRP A 83 3.53 8.36 -7.51
N ALA A 84 3.40 9.67 -7.66
CA ALA A 84 2.09 10.33 -7.75
C ALA A 84 1.32 9.86 -8.99
N GLN A 85 1.99 9.81 -10.15
CA GLN A 85 1.41 9.28 -11.39
C GLN A 85 1.01 7.81 -11.24
N PHE A 86 1.84 7.00 -10.59
CA PHE A 86 1.55 5.60 -10.32
C PHE A 86 0.29 5.42 -9.46
N VAL A 87 0.15 6.20 -8.38
CA VAL A 87 -1.03 6.17 -7.52
C VAL A 87 -2.28 6.64 -8.27
N LEU A 88 -2.19 7.71 -9.06
CA LEU A 88 -3.31 8.20 -9.86
C LEU A 88 -3.78 7.17 -10.88
N LEU A 89 -2.85 6.51 -11.58
CA LEU A 89 -3.16 5.46 -12.54
C LEU A 89 -3.87 4.27 -11.88
N ASN A 90 -3.39 3.82 -10.71
CA ASN A 90 -4.02 2.74 -9.97
C ASN A 90 -5.42 3.11 -9.44
N ARG A 91 -5.66 4.38 -9.10
CA ARG A 91 -6.96 4.86 -8.61
C ARG A 91 -7.95 5.21 -9.74
N ASP A 92 -7.49 5.34 -10.98
CA ASP A 92 -8.31 5.72 -12.13
C ASP A 92 -9.27 4.59 -12.55
N ARG A 93 -10.55 4.76 -12.26
CA ARG A 93 -11.60 3.78 -12.60
C ARG A 93 -11.91 3.70 -14.09
N SER A 94 -11.47 4.66 -14.89
CA SER A 94 -11.63 4.64 -16.35
C SER A 94 -10.53 3.83 -17.05
N HIS A 95 -9.43 3.54 -16.35
CA HIS A 95 -8.33 2.73 -16.85
C HIS A 95 -8.64 1.22 -16.76
N THR A 96 -7.95 0.42 -17.57
CA THR A 96 -8.02 -1.05 -17.46
C THR A 96 -7.15 -1.52 -16.31
N HIS A 97 -7.69 -2.39 -15.44
CA HIS A 97 -6.97 -2.88 -14.26
C HIS A 97 -6.60 -4.36 -14.38
N PRO A 98 -5.46 -4.80 -13.81
CA PRO A 98 -4.51 -4.02 -13.01
C PRO A 98 -3.69 -3.03 -13.85
N ALA A 99 -3.38 -1.86 -13.26
CA ALA A 99 -2.65 -0.78 -13.94
C ALA A 99 -1.15 -1.07 -14.16
N HIS A 100 -0.62 -2.15 -13.58
CA HIS A 100 0.77 -2.57 -13.69
C HIS A 100 0.91 -4.07 -13.48
N THR A 101 2.12 -4.59 -13.72
CA THR A 101 2.47 -6.01 -13.56
C THR A 101 3.45 -6.29 -12.42
N TYR A 102 3.79 -5.28 -11.61
CA TYR A 102 4.68 -5.48 -10.45
C TYR A 102 4.09 -6.45 -9.43
N ASP A 103 4.93 -7.40 -9.01
CA ASP A 103 4.65 -8.38 -7.97
C ASP A 103 4.63 -7.74 -6.57
N ILE A 104 5.60 -6.85 -6.33
CA ILE A 104 5.73 -6.10 -5.09
C ILE A 104 5.92 -4.62 -5.40
N VAL A 105 5.20 -3.77 -4.67
CA VAL A 105 5.42 -2.33 -4.67
C VAL A 105 5.70 -1.87 -3.25
N ILE A 106 6.83 -1.21 -3.04
CA ILE A 106 7.21 -0.64 -1.75
C ILE A 106 7.22 0.87 -1.90
N GLY A 107 6.47 1.58 -1.07
CA GLY A 107 6.49 3.04 -1.15
C GLY A 107 5.56 3.74 -0.18
N PRO A 108 5.51 5.08 -0.26
CA PRO A 108 4.67 5.89 0.62
C PRO A 108 3.18 5.56 0.46
N ILE A 109 2.46 5.57 1.58
CA ILE A 109 0.99 5.46 1.61
C ILE A 109 0.33 6.77 1.17
N ALA A 110 -0.77 6.69 0.43
CA ALA A 110 -1.61 7.85 0.17
C ALA A 110 -2.74 7.94 1.21
N ASP A 111 -2.40 8.38 2.43
CA ASP A 111 -3.35 8.62 3.51
C ASP A 111 -4.40 9.70 3.17
N ASP A 112 -5.24 10.08 4.14
CA ASP A 112 -6.31 11.05 3.89
C ASP A 112 -5.78 12.42 3.43
N GLY A 113 -4.66 12.89 4.00
CA GLY A 113 -4.03 14.16 3.63
C GLY A 113 -3.42 14.10 2.23
N VAL A 114 -2.71 13.01 1.93
CA VAL A 114 -2.12 12.77 0.61
C VAL A 114 -3.21 12.60 -0.45
N THR A 115 -4.29 11.88 -0.12
CA THR A 115 -5.45 11.68 -0.99
C THR A 115 -6.14 13.00 -1.34
N TYR A 116 -6.26 13.91 -0.38
CA TYR A 116 -6.78 15.26 -0.63
C TYR A 116 -5.93 16.01 -1.66
N GLN A 117 -4.60 15.95 -1.53
CA GLN A 117 -3.69 16.63 -2.45
C GLN A 117 -3.72 16.04 -3.87
N LEU A 118 -3.77 14.71 -4.00
CA LEU A 118 -3.94 14.03 -5.27
C LEU A 118 -5.24 14.43 -5.99
N ARG A 119 -6.32 14.64 -5.22
CA ARG A 119 -7.60 15.10 -5.76
C ARG A 119 -7.50 16.54 -6.30
N ARG A 120 -6.87 17.45 -5.57
CA ARG A 120 -6.62 18.83 -6.03
C ARG A 120 -5.86 18.84 -7.36
N TYR A 121 -4.81 18.03 -7.47
CA TYR A 121 -4.09 17.88 -8.73
C TYR A 121 -5.01 17.37 -9.85
N SER A 122 -5.78 16.32 -9.59
CA SER A 122 -6.70 15.72 -10.57
C SER A 122 -7.80 16.69 -11.04
N MET A 123 -8.16 17.67 -10.21
CA MET A 123 -9.12 18.73 -10.54
C MET A 123 -8.49 19.92 -11.28
N GLY A 124 -7.15 19.96 -11.39
CA GLY A 124 -6.42 21.07 -11.98
C GLY A 124 -6.15 22.24 -11.01
N ASP A 125 -6.43 22.08 -9.72
CA ASP A 125 -6.24 23.14 -8.71
C ASP A 125 -4.76 23.40 -8.40
N ILE A 126 -3.91 22.39 -8.60
CA ILE A 126 -2.45 22.48 -8.42
C ILE A 126 -1.71 21.77 -9.55
N SER A 127 -0.50 22.22 -9.84
CA SER A 127 0.43 21.52 -10.72
C SER A 127 1.02 20.27 -10.04
N MET A 128 1.58 19.36 -10.84
CA MET A 128 2.34 18.21 -10.34
C MET A 128 3.53 18.66 -9.48
N SER A 129 4.26 19.70 -9.91
CA SER A 129 5.35 20.26 -9.13
C SER A 129 4.91 20.74 -7.75
N ARG A 130 3.74 21.40 -7.67
CA ARG A 130 3.18 21.88 -6.41
C ARG A 130 2.67 20.75 -5.52
N LEU A 131 2.06 19.72 -6.11
CA LEU A 131 1.68 18.50 -5.40
C LEU A 131 2.88 17.88 -4.69
N ILE A 132 3.98 17.63 -5.41
CA ILE A 132 5.18 17.01 -4.83
C ILE A 132 5.81 17.91 -3.76
N GLU A 133 5.84 19.22 -3.97
CA GLU A 133 6.30 20.17 -2.96
C GLU A 133 5.48 20.07 -1.67
N GLU A 134 4.14 20.09 -1.76
CA GLU A 134 3.26 20.02 -0.59
C GLU A 134 3.34 18.66 0.13
N LEU A 135 3.53 17.56 -0.61
CA LEU A 135 3.70 16.21 -0.03
C LEU A 135 5.01 16.06 0.75
N LYS A 136 6.09 16.73 0.35
CA LYS A 136 7.36 16.73 1.10
C LYS A 136 7.25 17.32 2.51
N TYR A 137 6.27 18.19 2.72
CA TYR A 137 5.98 18.79 4.03
C TYR A 137 4.84 18.09 4.77
N ALA A 138 4.25 17.04 4.19
CA ALA A 138 3.26 16.23 4.88
C ALA A 138 3.90 15.51 6.09
N ASN A 139 3.10 15.24 7.12
CA ASN A 139 3.58 14.68 8.38
C ASN A 139 4.15 13.27 8.17
N GLY A 140 5.48 13.20 8.04
CA GLY A 140 6.24 11.96 7.99
C GLY A 140 6.03 11.14 6.72
N LEU A 141 7.02 10.32 6.41
CA LEU A 141 6.96 9.36 5.33
C LEU A 141 6.61 7.99 5.90
N THR A 142 5.41 7.50 5.61
CA THR A 142 5.04 6.14 6.04
C THR A 142 5.02 5.20 4.85
N ILE A 143 5.86 4.17 4.92
CA ILE A 143 6.03 3.19 3.86
C ILE A 143 5.07 2.01 4.05
N GLN A 144 4.51 1.52 2.94
CA GLN A 144 3.74 0.30 2.87
C GLN A 144 4.34 -0.66 1.83
N TYR A 145 4.08 -1.93 2.04
CA TYR A 145 4.44 -3.02 1.14
C TYR A 145 3.16 -3.57 0.54
N TYR A 146 3.09 -3.59 -0.79
CA TYR A 146 2.04 -4.23 -1.56
C TYR A 146 2.56 -5.53 -2.15
N PHE A 147 1.74 -6.57 -2.10
CA PHE A 147 1.93 -7.85 -2.75
C PHE A 147 0.75 -8.10 -3.69
N GLY A 148 1.04 -8.15 -4.99
CA GLY A 148 0.03 -8.18 -6.06
C GLY A 148 -0.21 -9.54 -6.69
N THR A 149 0.64 -10.53 -6.41
CA THR A 149 0.56 -11.86 -7.03
C THR A 149 0.69 -12.96 -5.99
N GLU A 150 0.15 -14.14 -6.30
CA GLU A 150 0.32 -15.33 -5.46
C GLU A 150 1.80 -15.75 -5.37
N HIS A 151 2.58 -15.49 -6.44
CA HIS A 151 4.04 -15.71 -6.44
C HIS A 151 4.71 -14.83 -5.38
N ALA A 152 4.38 -13.53 -5.33
CA ALA A 152 4.87 -12.62 -4.30
C ALA A 152 4.44 -13.05 -2.89
N LEU A 153 3.19 -13.48 -2.71
CA LEU A 153 2.67 -13.96 -1.42
C LEU A 153 3.38 -15.22 -0.92
N SER A 154 3.88 -16.08 -1.81
CA SER A 154 4.58 -17.32 -1.44
C SER A 154 5.86 -17.08 -0.62
N TYR A 155 6.41 -15.87 -0.72
CA TYR A 155 7.58 -15.42 0.02
C TYR A 155 7.27 -14.89 1.43
N LEU A 156 6.00 -14.74 1.78
CA LEU A 156 5.58 -14.32 3.12
C LEU A 156 5.38 -15.53 4.04
N LYS A 157 6.15 -15.57 5.12
CA LYS A 157 5.97 -16.57 6.17
C LYS A 157 5.23 -15.97 7.36
N LYS A 158 4.03 -16.45 7.66
CA LYS A 158 3.30 -16.05 8.87
C LYS A 158 4.11 -16.44 10.13
N LEU A 159 4.20 -15.54 11.10
CA LEU A 159 4.81 -15.77 12.42
C LEU A 159 3.76 -16.00 13.51
#